data_AF-A0A7X6CG38-F1
#
_entry.id   AF-A0A7X6CG38-F1
#
_cell.length_a   1.000
_cell.length_b   1.000
_cell.length_c   1.000
_cell.angle_alpha   90.00
_cell.angle_beta   90.00
_cell.angle_gamma   90.00
#
_symmetry.space_group_name_H-M   'P 1'
#
loop_
_entity.id
_entity.type
_entity.pdbx_description
1 polymer ?
#
loop_
_entity_poly.entity_id
_entity_poly.type
_entity_poly.pdbx_seq_one_letter_code
_entity_poly.pdbx_strand_id
1 'polypeptide(L)'
;MTNLKLLFQPIKLAFAISLVSFGFFSAQAQAAKSAILGSSSPTINDSPSRLFNAQLNTSLIFNAPPPPSNLGEPGSRAGGGRRDPCKVDEKQLKALVPVYKIPESELVLGFTNAEHPTFWFYVPYSGCPLEFVLKDEKDNDVYQTTLTASDTLPGAIGVRLPSRVPPLEIGKRYRWYFSVLNQQKQNEVLDAVDGWVQREPLNVTLQSQLEAATPQQRIALYAANGFWHEALTAASELRRTDANSNDWGVLLRAVGLDDVASEPILECCQPKR
;
A
#
# COMPACT_ATOMS: atom_id res chain seq x y z
N MET A 1 57.21 -23.40 8.40
CA MET A 1 57.96 -23.07 9.65
C MET A 1 57.90 -21.56 9.74
N THR A 2 57.07 -20.94 10.58
CA THR A 2 57.16 -20.91 12.05
C THR A 2 55.78 -20.57 12.63
N ASN A 3 55.32 -21.37 13.61
CA ASN A 3 54.11 -21.12 14.39
C ASN A 3 54.43 -20.13 15.53
N LEU A 4 53.61 -19.10 15.73
CA LEU A 4 53.65 -18.26 16.93
C LEU A 4 52.44 -18.58 17.80
N LYS A 5 52.68 -19.37 18.86
CA LYS A 5 51.73 -19.65 19.94
C LYS A 5 51.69 -18.45 20.89
N LEU A 6 50.50 -17.90 21.13
CA LEU A 6 50.22 -17.04 22.28
C LEU A 6 49.28 -17.80 23.22
N LEU A 7 49.73 -18.01 24.46
CA LEU A 7 49.08 -18.77 25.51
C LEU A 7 48.74 -17.85 26.69
N PHE A 8 47.47 -17.90 27.10
CA PHE A 8 46.89 -17.66 28.45
C PHE A 8 47.16 -16.32 29.16
N GLN A 9 46.19 -15.68 29.84
CA GLN A 9 45.35 -16.20 30.93
C GLN A 9 44.02 -15.44 31.14
N PRO A 10 42.97 -16.08 31.72
CA PRO A 10 41.72 -15.42 32.09
C PRO A 10 41.80 -14.73 33.47
N ILE A 11 41.35 -13.48 33.53
CA ILE A 11 41.21 -12.69 34.76
C ILE A 11 39.98 -13.17 35.53
N LYS A 12 40.19 -13.69 36.74
CA LYS A 12 39.14 -13.98 37.73
C LYS A 12 38.70 -12.67 38.38
N LEU A 13 37.47 -12.24 38.14
CA LEU A 13 36.83 -11.15 38.89
C LEU A 13 35.94 -11.76 39.97
N ALA A 14 36.36 -11.66 41.22
CA ALA A 14 35.54 -11.95 42.39
C ALA A 14 34.79 -10.67 42.78
N PHE A 15 33.46 -10.72 42.84
CA PHE A 15 32.66 -9.65 43.42
C PHE A 15 31.76 -10.21 44.53
N ALA A 16 31.78 -9.48 45.65
CA ALA A 16 31.28 -9.86 46.95
C ALA A 16 29.75 -9.92 47.01
N ILE A 17 29.24 -10.96 47.66
CA ILE A 17 27.84 -11.15 48.00
C ILE A 17 27.54 -10.26 49.22
N SER A 18 26.78 -9.19 49.03
CA SER A 18 26.19 -8.42 50.13
C SER A 18 24.80 -8.97 50.43
N LEU A 19 24.65 -9.62 51.58
CA LEU A 19 23.36 -10.01 52.16
C LEU A 19 22.58 -8.75 52.55
N VAL A 20 21.46 -8.50 51.89
CA VAL A 20 20.44 -7.55 52.37
C VAL A 20 19.29 -8.37 52.94
N SER A 21 19.18 -8.33 54.26
CA SER A 21 18.09 -8.93 55.03
C SER A 21 16.80 -8.12 54.81
N PHE A 22 15.95 -8.53 53.87
CA PHE A 22 14.59 -8.00 53.78
C PHE A 22 13.71 -8.68 54.83
N GLY A 23 13.30 -7.90 55.83
CA GLY A 23 12.36 -8.34 56.87
C GLY A 23 11.01 -8.70 56.27
N PHE A 24 10.50 -9.87 56.64
CA PHE A 24 9.14 -10.29 56.37
C PHE A 24 8.16 -9.41 57.15
N PHE A 25 7.51 -8.47 56.48
CA PHE A 25 6.30 -7.85 56.99
C PHE A 25 5.12 -8.77 56.69
N SER A 26 4.59 -9.41 57.72
CA SER A 26 3.28 -10.06 57.68
C SER A 26 2.19 -8.98 57.64
N ALA A 27 1.65 -8.71 56.45
CA ALA A 27 0.46 -7.89 56.31
C ALA A 27 -0.76 -8.70 56.79
N GLN A 28 -1.30 -8.32 57.94
CA GLN A 28 -2.58 -8.83 58.45
C GLN A 28 -3.71 -8.17 57.67
N ALA A 29 -4.37 -8.92 56.79
CA ALA A 29 -5.61 -8.49 56.15
C ALA A 29 -6.75 -8.51 57.18
N GLN A 30 -7.25 -7.34 57.57
CA GLN A 30 -8.48 -7.20 58.34
C GLN A 30 -9.67 -7.19 57.36
N ALA A 31 -10.59 -8.14 57.55
CA ALA A 31 -11.87 -8.17 56.88
C ALA A 31 -12.75 -7.01 57.38
N ALA A 32 -13.02 -6.04 56.51
CA ALA A 32 -14.05 -5.02 56.75
C ALA A 32 -15.43 -5.61 56.43
N LYS A 33 -16.32 -5.61 57.44
CA LYS A 33 -17.73 -5.98 57.32
C LYS A 33 -18.54 -4.87 56.65
N SER A 34 -19.48 -5.31 55.83
CA SER A 34 -20.31 -4.58 54.88
C SER A 34 -21.22 -3.49 55.47
N ALA A 35 -21.43 -2.43 54.71
CA ALA A 35 -22.64 -1.61 54.77
C ALA A 35 -23.32 -1.64 53.39
N ILE A 36 -24.53 -2.20 53.35
CA ILE A 36 -25.40 -2.27 52.17
C ILE A 36 -26.08 -0.90 52.04
N LEU A 37 -25.87 -0.24 50.90
CA LEU A 37 -26.72 0.84 50.41
C LEU A 37 -26.97 0.56 48.93
N GLY A 38 -28.20 0.19 48.61
CA GLY A 38 -28.66 0.00 47.25
C GLY A 38 -28.65 1.32 46.50
N SER A 39 -27.96 1.36 45.38
CA SER A 39 -28.34 2.18 44.23
C SER A 39 -27.84 1.49 42.97
N SER A 40 -28.71 1.48 41.96
CA SER A 40 -28.63 0.73 40.72
C SER A 40 -27.32 0.91 39.96
N SER A 41 -26.60 -0.19 39.74
CA SER A 41 -25.57 -0.27 38.70
C SER A 41 -26.21 -0.06 37.32
N PRO A 42 -25.72 0.85 36.47
CA PRO A 42 -26.03 0.77 35.06
C PRO A 42 -25.27 -0.43 34.49
N THR A 43 -26.00 -1.42 33.99
CA THR A 43 -25.45 -2.49 33.16
C THR A 43 -24.87 -1.85 31.90
N ILE A 44 -23.56 -1.61 31.89
CA ILE A 44 -22.80 -1.33 30.66
C ILE A 44 -22.67 -2.66 29.91
N ASN A 45 -23.72 -2.99 29.16
CA ASN A 45 -23.70 -4.02 28.11
C ASN A 45 -23.36 -3.37 26.75
N ASP A 46 -22.49 -2.36 26.74
CA ASP A 46 -21.93 -1.88 25.48
C ASP A 46 -20.80 -2.81 25.07
N SER A 47 -21.12 -3.67 24.10
CA SER A 47 -20.14 -4.42 23.33
C SER A 47 -19.05 -3.46 22.84
N PRO A 48 -17.75 -3.79 22.97
CA PRO A 48 -16.65 -2.91 22.53
C PRO A 48 -16.83 -2.41 21.09
N SER A 49 -17.41 -3.25 20.23
CA SER A 49 -17.73 -2.96 18.83
C SER A 49 -18.70 -1.79 18.63
N ARG A 50 -19.60 -1.47 19.58
CA ARG A 50 -20.50 -0.30 19.45
C ARG A 50 -19.80 1.02 19.79
N LEU A 51 -18.88 1.02 20.75
CA LEU A 51 -18.12 2.21 21.13
C LEU A 51 -17.09 2.59 20.06
N PHE A 52 -16.49 1.61 19.36
CA PHE A 52 -15.59 1.89 18.24
C PHE A 52 -16.29 2.43 16.99
N ASN A 53 -17.50 1.94 16.68
CA ASN A 53 -18.23 2.35 15.47
C ASN A 53 -18.80 3.77 15.55
N ALA A 54 -19.03 4.32 16.74
CA ALA A 54 -19.54 5.67 16.93
C ALA A 54 -18.50 6.78 16.69
N GLN A 55 -17.21 6.42 16.54
CA GLN A 55 -16.10 7.38 16.61
C GLN A 55 -15.22 7.46 15.35
N LEU A 56 -15.43 6.58 14.36
CA LEU A 56 -14.73 6.65 13.07
C LEU A 56 -15.50 7.56 12.09
N ASN A 57 -15.59 8.85 12.40
CA ASN A 57 -15.81 9.88 11.39
C ASN A 57 -14.49 10.08 10.62
N THR A 58 -14.07 9.06 9.88
CA THR A 58 -12.84 9.14 9.08
C THR A 58 -13.18 9.85 7.78
N SER A 59 -12.95 11.16 7.74
CA SER A 59 -12.94 11.90 6.49
C SER A 59 -11.94 11.26 5.53
N LEU A 60 -12.35 11.02 4.27
CA LEU A 60 -11.48 10.45 3.25
C LEU A 60 -10.41 11.47 2.85
N ILE A 61 -9.27 11.43 3.54
CA ILE A 61 -8.08 12.26 3.31
C ILE A 61 -6.92 11.32 3.01
N PHE A 62 -6.22 11.55 1.90
CA PHE A 62 -4.98 10.84 1.62
C PHE A 62 -3.81 11.53 2.31
N ASN A 63 -3.21 10.85 3.30
CA ASN A 63 -2.01 11.30 3.97
C ASN A 63 -0.80 10.59 3.34
N ALA A 64 -0.17 11.24 2.36
CA ALA A 64 1.05 10.74 1.75
C ALA A 64 2.16 10.63 2.82
N PRO A 65 2.77 9.45 3.03
CA PRO A 65 3.93 9.32 3.92
C PRO A 65 5.09 10.19 3.44
N PRO A 66 6.04 10.60 4.30
CA PRO A 66 7.21 11.33 3.82
C PRO A 66 7.94 10.51 2.74
N PRO A 67 8.53 11.16 1.72
CA PRO A 67 9.29 10.44 0.71
C PRO A 67 10.45 9.70 1.38
N PRO A 68 10.82 8.50 0.88
CA PRO A 68 11.94 7.76 1.43
C PRO A 68 13.25 8.55 1.38
N SER A 69 14.16 8.29 2.32
CA SER A 69 15.48 8.95 2.36
C SER A 69 16.36 8.60 1.15
N ASN A 70 16.21 7.38 0.61
CA ASN A 70 16.78 6.97 -0.66
C ASN A 70 15.74 7.20 -1.78
N LEU A 71 15.81 8.35 -2.46
CA LEU A 71 14.76 8.74 -3.42
C LEU A 71 14.65 7.84 -4.65
N GLY A 72 15.68 7.03 -4.94
CA GLY A 72 15.71 6.17 -6.13
C GLY A 72 15.75 7.00 -7.41
N GLU A 73 15.56 6.35 -8.55
CA GLU A 73 15.43 7.06 -9.82
C GLU A 73 14.04 7.72 -9.94
N PRO A 74 13.92 8.90 -10.56
CA PRO A 74 12.63 9.51 -10.88
C PRO A 74 11.78 8.56 -11.73
N GLY A 75 10.45 8.73 -11.65
CA GLY A 75 9.49 8.01 -12.49
C GLY A 75 8.67 8.97 -13.34
N SER A 76 8.04 8.46 -14.39
CA SER A 76 7.12 9.21 -15.24
C SER A 76 5.68 8.80 -14.98
N ARG A 77 4.87 9.69 -14.39
CA ARG A 77 3.45 9.40 -14.11
C ARG A 77 2.56 9.55 -15.33
N ALA A 78 2.93 10.41 -16.27
CA ALA A 78 2.15 10.70 -17.47
C ALA A 78 2.98 10.46 -18.73
N GLY A 79 2.42 9.70 -19.65
CA GLY A 79 3.04 9.39 -20.92
C GLY A 79 3.15 10.60 -21.85
N GLY A 80 4.25 10.66 -22.61
CA GLY A 80 4.55 11.72 -23.57
C GLY A 80 4.27 11.33 -25.03
N GLY A 81 3.49 10.26 -25.25
CA GLY A 81 3.33 9.50 -26.49
C GLY A 81 3.46 10.27 -27.82
N ARG A 82 4.11 9.61 -28.79
CA ARG A 82 4.25 10.09 -30.18
C ARG A 82 2.95 9.89 -30.97
N ARG A 83 2.86 10.44 -32.20
CA ARG A 83 1.70 10.22 -33.11
C ARG A 83 1.40 8.72 -33.21
N ASP A 84 0.24 8.30 -32.73
CA ASP A 84 -0.06 6.90 -32.46
C ASP A 84 -1.38 6.47 -33.14
N PRO A 85 -1.39 5.39 -33.94
CA PRO A 85 -2.59 4.89 -34.61
C PRO A 85 -3.66 4.30 -33.67
N CYS A 86 -3.30 3.91 -32.44
CA CYS A 86 -4.22 3.31 -31.46
C CYS A 86 -4.80 4.31 -30.46
N LYS A 87 -4.34 5.56 -30.46
CA LYS A 87 -4.79 6.57 -29.50
C LYS A 87 -6.20 6.99 -29.84
N VAL A 88 -7.12 6.85 -28.87
CA VAL A 88 -8.56 7.13 -29.08
C VAL A 88 -9.02 8.33 -28.27
N ASP A 89 -8.39 8.61 -27.13
CA ASP A 89 -8.63 9.80 -26.31
C ASP A 89 -7.44 10.77 -26.42
N GLU A 90 -7.68 12.08 -26.38
CA GLU A 90 -6.63 13.10 -26.32
C GLU A 90 -5.85 13.06 -24.99
N LYS A 91 -6.45 12.50 -23.93
CA LYS A 91 -5.80 12.26 -22.65
C LYS A 91 -4.50 11.45 -22.78
N GLN A 92 -3.66 11.55 -21.76
CA GLN A 92 -2.38 10.85 -21.70
C GLN A 92 -2.52 9.49 -20.99
N LEU A 93 -1.64 8.55 -21.29
CA LEU A 93 -1.41 7.41 -20.43
C LEU A 93 -1.05 7.93 -19.04
N LYS A 94 -1.70 7.43 -17.98
CA LYS A 94 -1.37 7.82 -16.61
C LYS A 94 -1.24 6.64 -15.68
N ALA A 95 -0.21 6.64 -14.86
CA ALA A 95 -0.20 5.84 -13.64
C ALA A 95 -1.07 6.52 -12.59
N LEU A 96 -2.02 5.76 -12.01
CA LEU A 96 -2.91 6.24 -10.97
C LEU A 96 -2.24 6.11 -9.61
N VAL A 97 -1.12 6.83 -9.46
CA VAL A 97 -0.18 6.78 -8.32
C VAL A 97 0.15 8.22 -7.88
N PRO A 98 0.40 8.47 -6.58
CA PRO A 98 0.83 9.78 -6.10
C PRO A 98 2.20 10.20 -6.65
N VAL A 99 2.45 11.51 -6.68
CA VAL A 99 3.76 12.08 -7.00
C VAL A 99 4.28 12.84 -5.79
N TYR A 100 5.49 12.50 -5.38
CA TYR A 100 6.25 13.25 -4.40
C TYR A 100 7.10 14.28 -5.11
N LYS A 101 6.84 15.55 -4.81
CA LYS A 101 7.71 16.64 -5.26
C LYS A 101 8.96 16.63 -4.39
N ILE A 102 10.11 16.41 -5.03
CA ILE A 102 11.42 16.48 -4.41
C ILE A 102 12.22 17.61 -5.07
N PRO A 103 13.29 18.13 -4.43
CA PRO A 103 14.11 19.15 -5.08
C PRO A 103 14.56 18.67 -6.46
N GLU A 104 14.27 19.48 -7.49
CA GLU A 104 14.70 19.27 -8.88
C GLU A 104 14.17 18.00 -9.58
N SER A 105 13.22 17.27 -8.95
CA SER A 105 12.64 16.06 -9.56
C SER A 105 11.27 15.69 -8.99
N GLU A 106 10.67 14.64 -9.56
CA GLU A 106 9.41 14.08 -9.12
C GLU A 106 9.57 12.56 -8.96
N LEU A 107 9.07 12.04 -7.83
CA LEU A 107 9.08 10.61 -7.55
C LEU A 107 7.65 10.07 -7.62
N VAL A 108 7.41 9.16 -8.55
CA VAL A 108 6.15 8.41 -8.65
C VAL A 108 6.26 7.20 -7.73
N LEU A 109 5.53 7.22 -6.62
CA LEU A 109 5.64 6.19 -5.58
C LEU A 109 4.28 5.93 -4.91
N GLY A 110 3.94 4.65 -4.78
CA GLY A 110 2.85 4.18 -3.93
C GLY A 110 3.35 3.23 -2.84
N PHE A 111 2.72 3.28 -1.67
CA PHE A 111 2.92 2.29 -0.63
C PHE A 111 1.82 1.24 -0.65
N THR A 112 2.21 0.00 -0.31
CA THR A 112 1.30 -1.15 -0.23
C THR A 112 1.59 -1.97 1.03
N ASN A 113 0.58 -2.63 1.61
CA ASN A 113 0.81 -3.69 2.59
C ASN A 113 0.71 -5.10 1.97
N ALA A 114 0.13 -5.18 0.77
CA ALA A 114 -0.17 -6.43 0.10
C ALA A 114 1.10 -7.17 -0.37
N GLU A 115 1.07 -8.49 -0.26
CA GLU A 115 2.07 -9.38 -0.88
C GLU A 115 2.02 -9.32 -2.41
N HIS A 116 0.81 -9.09 -2.93
CA HIS A 116 0.49 -9.09 -4.35
C HIS A 116 -0.44 -7.91 -4.67
N PRO A 117 0.10 -6.67 -4.77
CA PRO A 117 -0.71 -5.49 -4.98
C PRO A 117 -1.36 -5.45 -6.37
N THR A 118 -2.35 -4.56 -6.50
CA THR A 118 -2.90 -4.14 -7.78
C THR A 118 -2.32 -2.77 -8.15
N PHE A 119 -1.83 -2.66 -9.38
CA PHE A 119 -1.33 -1.44 -9.99
C PHE A 119 -2.42 -0.85 -10.89
N TRP A 120 -2.65 0.45 -10.78
CA TRP A 120 -3.76 1.11 -11.45
C TRP A 120 -3.27 2.12 -12.48
N PHE A 121 -3.85 2.08 -13.67
CA PHE A 121 -3.48 2.92 -14.80
C PHE A 121 -4.74 3.45 -15.49
N TYR A 122 -4.66 4.65 -16.07
CA TYR A 122 -5.61 5.11 -17.06
C TYR A 122 -5.00 4.98 -18.45
N VAL A 123 -5.72 4.30 -19.33
CA VAL A 123 -5.28 3.94 -20.69
C VAL A 123 -6.16 4.71 -21.69
N PRO A 124 -5.60 5.63 -22.51
CA PRO A 124 -6.36 6.35 -23.55
C PRO A 124 -6.34 5.63 -24.92
N TYR A 125 -6.02 4.33 -24.94
CA TYR A 125 -5.78 3.54 -26.15
C TYR A 125 -6.84 2.46 -26.34
N SER A 126 -7.04 2.06 -27.59
CA SER A 126 -7.86 0.90 -27.97
C SER A 126 -7.10 0.07 -29.00
N GLY A 127 -7.17 -1.26 -28.90
CA GLY A 127 -6.59 -2.14 -29.92
C GLY A 127 -5.05 -2.21 -29.94
N CYS A 128 -4.36 -1.68 -28.93
CA CYS A 128 -2.91 -1.81 -28.78
C CYS A 128 -2.56 -2.74 -27.61
N PRO A 129 -1.53 -3.60 -27.72
CA PRO A 129 -1.07 -4.39 -26.57
C PRO A 129 -0.51 -3.51 -25.46
N LEU A 130 -0.68 -3.95 -24.22
CA LEU A 130 -0.13 -3.30 -23.04
C LEU A 130 0.85 -4.24 -22.36
N GLU A 131 1.96 -3.72 -21.88
CA GLU A 131 2.95 -4.49 -21.13
C GLU A 131 3.13 -3.94 -19.73
N PHE A 132 3.17 -4.84 -18.75
CA PHE A 132 3.54 -4.53 -17.39
C PHE A 132 4.80 -5.33 -17.02
N VAL A 133 5.81 -4.63 -16.51
CA VAL A 133 7.05 -5.21 -15.98
C VAL A 133 7.22 -4.73 -14.55
N LEU A 134 7.58 -5.64 -13.64
CA LEU A 134 7.97 -5.36 -12.27
C LEU A 134 9.39 -5.87 -12.04
N LYS A 135 10.24 -5.02 -11.50
CA LYS A 135 11.64 -5.30 -11.20
C LYS A 135 11.98 -5.05 -9.73
N ASP A 136 12.96 -5.78 -9.22
CA ASP A 136 13.52 -5.53 -7.89
C ASP A 136 14.52 -4.36 -7.90
N GLU A 137 15.06 -3.99 -6.72
CA GLU A 137 16.05 -2.90 -6.58
C GLU A 137 17.39 -3.16 -7.30
N LYS A 138 17.62 -4.40 -7.75
CA LYS A 138 18.81 -4.81 -8.49
C LYS A 138 18.53 -4.91 -10.00
N ASP A 139 17.37 -4.41 -10.44
CA ASP A 139 16.88 -4.44 -11.82
C ASP A 139 16.60 -5.85 -12.38
N ASN A 140 16.46 -6.86 -11.50
CA ASN A 140 16.03 -8.19 -11.93
C ASN A 140 14.53 -8.22 -12.16
N ASP A 141 14.09 -8.89 -13.22
CA ASP A 141 12.67 -9.09 -13.51
C ASP A 141 12.01 -9.97 -12.44
N VAL A 142 11.00 -9.42 -11.77
CA VAL A 142 10.15 -10.13 -10.80
C VAL A 142 8.91 -10.67 -11.48
N TYR A 143 8.31 -9.87 -12.36
CA TYR A 143 7.12 -10.25 -13.11
C TYR A 143 6.99 -9.47 -14.41
N GLN A 144 6.54 -10.13 -15.47
CA GLN A 144 6.20 -9.50 -16.73
C GLN A 144 4.92 -10.12 -17.27
N THR A 145 4.05 -9.30 -17.85
CA THR A 145 2.86 -9.76 -18.56
C THR A 145 2.47 -8.80 -19.67
N THR A 146 1.87 -9.35 -20.72
CA THR A 146 1.32 -8.57 -21.82
C THR A 146 -0.18 -8.81 -21.92
N LEU A 147 -0.94 -7.73 -22.04
CA LEU A 147 -2.38 -7.73 -22.30
C LEU A 147 -2.60 -7.60 -23.80
N THR A 148 -3.44 -8.44 -24.37
CA THR A 148 -3.65 -8.44 -25.81
C THR A 148 -4.45 -7.22 -26.27
N ALA A 149 -4.20 -6.78 -27.50
CA ALA A 149 -4.91 -5.66 -28.14
C ALA A 149 -6.44 -5.76 -28.06
N SER A 150 -7.00 -6.97 -28.17
CA SER A 150 -8.44 -7.22 -28.06
C SER A 150 -9.04 -6.86 -26.71
N ASP A 151 -8.21 -6.83 -25.66
CA ASP A 151 -8.64 -6.62 -24.28
C ASP A 151 -8.48 -5.15 -23.86
N THR A 152 -8.01 -4.30 -24.78
CA THR A 152 -7.63 -2.91 -24.49
C THR A 152 -8.69 -1.97 -25.01
N LEU A 153 -9.37 -1.30 -24.07
CA LEU A 153 -10.32 -0.23 -24.30
C LEU A 153 -9.93 0.99 -23.47
N PRO A 154 -10.33 2.21 -23.86
CA PRO A 154 -10.03 3.40 -23.08
C PRO A 154 -10.73 3.36 -21.71
N GLY A 155 -9.96 3.59 -20.64
CA GLY A 155 -10.48 3.59 -19.27
C GLY A 155 -9.43 3.28 -18.20
N ALA A 156 -9.86 3.23 -16.95
CA ALA A 156 -9.03 2.84 -15.83
C ALA A 156 -8.96 1.31 -15.71
N ILE A 157 -7.75 0.77 -15.61
CA ILE A 157 -7.48 -0.67 -15.51
C ILE A 157 -6.62 -0.99 -14.29
N GLY A 158 -6.82 -2.19 -13.73
CA GLY A 158 -6.02 -2.74 -12.65
C GLY A 158 -5.21 -3.94 -13.13
N VAL A 159 -3.89 -3.91 -12.94
CA VAL A 159 -2.98 -5.05 -13.16
C VAL A 159 -2.62 -5.62 -11.81
N ARG A 160 -3.14 -6.82 -11.50
CA ARG A 160 -2.89 -7.49 -10.21
C ARG A 160 -1.69 -8.42 -10.31
N LEU A 161 -0.75 -8.29 -9.38
CA LEU A 161 0.33 -9.24 -9.26
C LEU A 161 -0.25 -10.63 -8.93
N PRO A 162 0.04 -11.69 -9.70
CA PRO A 162 -0.54 -12.99 -9.44
C PRO A 162 0.17 -13.67 -8.28
N SER A 163 -0.56 -14.47 -7.50
CA SER A 163 -0.05 -15.19 -6.33
C SER A 163 1.02 -16.26 -6.63
N ARG A 164 1.28 -16.55 -7.92
CA ARG A 164 2.34 -17.45 -8.36
C ARG A 164 3.73 -16.79 -8.37
N VAL A 165 3.76 -15.45 -8.39
CA VAL A 165 5.01 -14.68 -8.29
C VAL A 165 5.42 -14.64 -6.81
N PRO A 166 6.72 -14.59 -6.47
CA PRO A 166 7.13 -14.37 -5.09
C PRO A 166 6.44 -13.13 -4.48
N PRO A 167 6.02 -13.19 -3.20
CA PRO A 167 5.42 -12.04 -2.53
C PRO A 167 6.43 -10.90 -2.45
N LEU A 168 5.95 -9.66 -2.61
CA LEU A 168 6.80 -8.49 -2.36
C LEU A 168 7.25 -8.52 -0.91
N GLU A 169 8.51 -8.21 -0.64
CA GLU A 169 9.05 -8.27 0.72
C GLU A 169 8.79 -6.96 1.47
N ILE A 170 8.46 -7.05 2.76
CA ILE A 170 8.29 -5.87 3.62
C ILE A 170 9.60 -5.08 3.68
N GLY A 171 9.50 -3.75 3.57
CA GLY A 171 10.60 -2.81 3.57
C GLY A 171 11.36 -2.71 2.24
N LYS A 172 11.02 -3.55 1.25
CA LYS A 172 11.65 -3.49 -0.08
C LYS A 172 10.85 -2.66 -1.06
N ARG A 173 11.59 -2.06 -2.00
CA ARG A 173 11.03 -1.31 -3.12
C ARG A 173 11.16 -2.10 -4.42
N TYR A 174 10.21 -1.89 -5.31
CA TYR A 174 10.16 -2.48 -6.63
C TYR A 174 9.82 -1.40 -7.65
N ARG A 175 10.43 -1.47 -8.83
CA ARG A 175 10.13 -0.55 -9.93
C ARG A 175 9.20 -1.22 -10.90
N TRP A 176 8.10 -0.56 -11.24
CA TRP A 176 7.17 -1.03 -12.25
C TRP A 176 7.27 -0.14 -13.49
N TYR A 177 7.03 -0.75 -14.63
CA TYR A 177 6.92 -0.11 -15.93
C TYR A 177 5.62 -0.55 -16.57
N PHE A 178 4.91 0.38 -17.19
CA PHE A 178 3.71 0.11 -17.93
C PHE A 178 3.77 0.81 -19.29
N SER A 179 3.72 0.01 -20.35
CA SER A 179 4.00 0.44 -21.71
C SER A 179 2.86 0.09 -22.66
N VAL A 180 2.60 0.98 -23.60
CA VAL A 180 1.72 0.77 -24.75
C VAL A 180 2.60 0.36 -25.92
N LEU A 181 2.33 -0.80 -26.51
CA LEU A 181 3.14 -1.35 -27.59
C LEU A 181 2.46 -1.16 -28.94
N ASN A 182 3.25 -1.05 -30.00
CA ASN A 182 2.72 -1.04 -31.36
C ASN A 182 2.24 -2.45 -31.75
N GLN A 183 0.98 -2.58 -32.17
CA GLN A 183 0.39 -3.86 -32.57
C GLN A 183 1.13 -4.53 -33.74
N GLN A 184 1.59 -3.75 -34.72
CA GLN A 184 2.29 -4.25 -35.91
C GLN A 184 3.78 -4.49 -35.66
N LYS A 185 4.35 -3.83 -34.65
CA LYS A 185 5.76 -3.91 -34.25
C LYS A 185 5.84 -4.03 -32.74
N GLN A 186 5.54 -5.21 -32.20
CA GLN A 186 5.36 -5.41 -30.75
C GLN A 186 6.54 -4.97 -29.86
N ASN A 187 7.75 -4.83 -30.42
CA ASN A 187 8.91 -4.33 -29.69
C ASN A 187 9.03 -2.79 -29.65
N GLU A 188 8.14 -2.07 -30.32
CA GLU A 188 8.12 -0.61 -30.37
C GLU A 188 7.17 -0.07 -29.29
N VAL A 189 7.75 0.63 -28.31
CA VAL A 189 6.99 1.32 -27.25
C VAL A 189 6.48 2.66 -27.80
N LEU A 190 5.16 2.84 -27.76
CA LEU A 190 4.48 4.02 -28.24
C LEU A 190 4.32 5.09 -27.16
N ASP A 191 4.03 4.64 -25.93
CA ASP A 191 3.94 5.46 -24.73
C ASP A 191 4.25 4.60 -23.50
N ALA A 192 4.74 5.22 -22.43
CA ALA A 192 5.08 4.50 -21.20
C ALA A 192 5.00 5.40 -19.97
N VAL A 193 4.71 4.76 -18.84
CA VAL A 193 4.77 5.32 -17.49
C VAL A 193 5.51 4.35 -16.58
N ASP A 194 6.17 4.88 -15.57
CA ASP A 194 6.95 4.09 -14.62
C ASP A 194 6.94 4.73 -13.23
N GLY A 195 7.29 3.92 -12.25
CA GLY A 195 7.39 4.39 -10.88
C GLY A 195 7.70 3.26 -9.93
N TRP A 196 7.54 3.56 -8.65
CA TRP A 196 7.92 2.66 -7.58
C TRP A 196 6.71 2.20 -6.77
N VAL A 197 6.87 1.02 -6.19
CA VAL A 197 6.03 0.53 -5.11
C VAL A 197 6.93 0.09 -3.96
N GLN A 198 6.55 0.43 -2.72
CA GLN A 198 7.24 -0.04 -1.52
C GLN A 198 6.26 -0.77 -0.62
N ARG A 199 6.61 -2.00 -0.22
CA ARG A 199 5.76 -2.76 0.70
C ARG A 199 6.10 -2.40 2.13
N GLU A 200 5.10 -1.98 2.89
CA GLU A 200 5.21 -1.60 4.30
C GLU A 200 4.33 -2.50 5.19
N PRO A 201 4.72 -2.75 6.44
CA PRO A 201 3.89 -3.49 7.37
C PRO A 201 2.71 -2.63 7.84
N LEU A 202 1.57 -3.25 8.11
CA LEU A 202 0.53 -2.59 8.90
C LEU A 202 0.99 -2.51 10.36
N ASN A 203 0.72 -1.38 11.01
CA ASN A 203 0.80 -1.32 12.46
C ASN A 203 -0.41 -2.02 13.10
N VAL A 204 -0.24 -2.52 14.33
CA VAL A 204 -1.24 -3.32 15.05
C VAL A 204 -2.56 -2.57 15.25
N THR A 205 -2.50 -1.26 15.50
CA THR A 205 -3.69 -0.42 15.68
C THR A 205 -4.52 -0.33 14.40
N LEU A 206 -3.87 -0.06 13.27
CA LEU A 206 -4.52 0.00 11.96
C LEU A 206 -5.11 -1.35 11.56
N GLN A 207 -4.41 -2.45 11.83
CA GLN A 207 -4.92 -3.80 11.58
C GLN A 207 -6.23 -4.04 12.35
N SER A 208 -6.27 -3.73 13.64
CA SER A 208 -7.49 -3.88 14.46
C SER A 208 -8.63 -2.98 13.97
N GLN A 209 -8.34 -1.74 13.54
CA GLN A 209 -9.35 -0.85 12.97
C GLN A 209 -9.92 -1.39 11.66
N LEU A 210 -9.07 -1.95 10.79
CA LEU A 210 -9.49 -2.51 9.50
C LEU A 210 -10.38 -3.74 9.64
N GLU A 211 -10.21 -4.55 10.70
CA GLU A 211 -11.04 -5.73 10.98
C GLU A 211 -12.49 -5.35 11.32
N ALA A 212 -12.70 -4.22 12.02
CA ALA A 212 -14.02 -3.74 12.40
C ALA A 212 -14.67 -2.78 11.37
N ALA A 213 -13.89 -2.31 10.39
CA ALA A 213 -14.29 -1.25 9.48
C ALA A 213 -15.28 -1.72 8.39
N THR A 214 -16.26 -0.87 8.08
CA THR A 214 -17.08 -1.02 6.88
C THR A 214 -16.23 -0.87 5.60
N PRO A 215 -16.70 -1.32 4.43
CA PRO A 215 -15.97 -1.15 3.17
C PRO A 215 -15.51 0.29 2.93
N GLN A 216 -16.37 1.29 3.18
CA GLN A 216 -16.02 2.69 3.02
C GLN A 216 -15.01 3.17 4.08
N GLN A 217 -15.16 2.76 5.35
CA GLN A 217 -14.20 3.09 6.40
C GLN A 217 -12.81 2.51 6.11
N ARG A 218 -12.72 1.31 5.51
CA ARG A 218 -11.43 0.70 5.11
C ARG A 218 -10.68 1.57 4.11
N ILE A 219 -11.37 2.16 3.13
CA ILE A 219 -10.78 3.09 2.16
C ILE A 219 -10.16 4.28 2.90
N ALA A 220 -10.93 4.92 3.78
CA ALA A 220 -10.48 6.09 4.53
C ALA A 220 -9.32 5.76 5.47
N LEU A 221 -9.33 4.60 6.12
CA LEU A 221 -8.24 4.13 6.98
C LEU A 221 -6.94 3.90 6.20
N TYR A 222 -6.99 3.22 5.05
CA TYR A 222 -5.82 3.03 4.22
C TYR A 222 -5.27 4.37 3.70
N ALA A 223 -6.16 5.25 3.20
CA ALA A 223 -5.78 6.55 2.69
C ALA A 223 -5.12 7.44 3.75
N ALA A 224 -5.70 7.48 4.95
CA ALA A 224 -5.18 8.26 6.07
C ALA A 224 -3.86 7.74 6.63
N ASN A 225 -3.48 6.49 6.29
CA ASN A 225 -2.23 5.86 6.68
C ASN A 225 -1.25 5.66 5.50
N GLY A 226 -1.54 6.25 4.33
CA GLY A 226 -0.62 6.28 3.19
C GLY A 226 -0.57 5.03 2.33
N PHE A 227 -1.40 4.02 2.60
CA PHE A 227 -1.51 2.76 1.84
C PHE A 227 -2.32 2.98 0.56
N TRP A 228 -1.70 3.65 -0.42
CA TRP A 228 -2.35 4.10 -1.64
C TRP A 228 -2.95 2.96 -2.46
N HIS A 229 -2.18 1.88 -2.66
CA HIS A 229 -2.63 0.76 -3.49
C HIS A 229 -3.87 0.08 -2.90
N GLU A 230 -3.93 -0.06 -1.58
CA GLU A 230 -5.08 -0.62 -0.87
C GLU A 230 -6.28 0.33 -0.91
N ALA A 231 -6.07 1.61 -0.65
CA ALA A 231 -7.13 2.62 -0.67
C ALA A 231 -7.80 2.69 -2.05
N LEU A 232 -7.00 2.81 -3.12
CA LEU A 232 -7.52 2.92 -4.47
C LEU A 232 -8.17 1.62 -4.95
N THR A 233 -7.61 0.46 -4.61
CA THR A 233 -8.21 -0.85 -4.94
C THR A 233 -9.55 -1.03 -4.23
N ALA A 234 -9.62 -0.78 -2.92
CA ALA A 234 -10.88 -0.88 -2.17
C ALA A 234 -11.94 0.10 -2.68
N ALA A 235 -11.53 1.32 -3.07
CA ALA A 235 -12.44 2.29 -3.69
C ALA A 235 -12.95 1.84 -5.06
N SER A 236 -12.11 1.17 -5.85
CA SER A 236 -12.52 0.58 -7.13
C SER A 236 -13.55 -0.53 -6.94
N GLU A 237 -13.36 -1.37 -5.93
CA GLU A 237 -14.25 -2.49 -5.60
C GLU A 237 -15.59 -1.97 -5.10
N LEU A 238 -15.56 -0.98 -4.20
CA LEU A 238 -16.77 -0.35 -3.68
C LEU A 238 -17.57 0.30 -4.80
N ARG A 239 -16.93 1.06 -5.71
CA ARG A 239 -17.59 1.68 -6.86
C ARG A 239 -18.28 0.67 -7.79
N ARG A 240 -17.77 -0.56 -7.90
CA ARG A 240 -18.43 -1.63 -8.68
C ARG A 240 -19.70 -2.15 -8.01
N THR A 241 -19.73 -2.18 -6.69
CA THR A 241 -20.89 -2.67 -5.90
C THR A 241 -21.88 -1.58 -5.52
N ASP A 242 -21.45 -0.32 -5.49
CA ASP A 242 -22.23 0.85 -5.14
C ASP A 242 -21.91 1.99 -6.13
N ALA A 243 -22.80 2.19 -7.10
CA ALA A 243 -22.65 3.21 -8.12
C ALA A 243 -22.66 4.65 -7.57
N ASN A 244 -23.11 4.87 -6.32
CA ASN A 244 -23.11 6.18 -5.67
C ASN A 244 -21.79 6.47 -4.93
N SER A 245 -20.91 5.46 -4.75
CA SER A 245 -19.60 5.69 -4.13
C SER A 245 -18.73 6.57 -5.04
N ASN A 246 -18.28 7.70 -4.49
CA ASN A 246 -17.36 8.64 -5.15
C ASN A 246 -15.94 8.56 -4.55
N ASP A 247 -15.66 7.59 -3.67
CA ASP A 247 -14.39 7.49 -2.96
C ASP A 247 -13.20 7.36 -3.94
N TRP A 248 -13.40 6.62 -5.04
CA TRP A 248 -12.44 6.51 -6.15
C TRP A 248 -12.07 7.88 -6.72
N GLY A 249 -13.08 8.67 -7.08
CA GLY A 249 -12.87 10.00 -7.65
C GLY A 249 -12.25 10.96 -6.64
N VAL A 250 -12.65 10.89 -5.37
CA VAL A 250 -12.06 11.71 -4.29
C VAL A 250 -10.58 11.43 -4.12
N LEU A 251 -10.17 10.15 -4.08
CA LEU A 251 -8.76 9.77 -3.97
C LEU A 251 -7.93 10.26 -5.15
N LEU A 252 -8.41 10.08 -6.38
CA LEU A 252 -7.68 10.53 -7.58
C LEU A 252 -7.48 12.05 -7.61
N ARG A 253 -8.52 12.82 -7.26
CA ARG A 253 -8.40 14.29 -7.16
C ARG A 253 -7.42 14.72 -6.06
N ALA A 254 -7.37 14.00 -4.95
CA ALA A 254 -6.43 14.31 -3.86
C ALA A 254 -4.95 14.25 -4.30
N VAL A 255 -4.64 13.54 -5.39
CA VAL A 255 -3.28 13.44 -5.96
C VAL A 255 -3.16 14.08 -7.34
N GLY A 256 -4.10 14.97 -7.69
CA GLY A 256 -4.09 15.75 -8.93
C GLY A 256 -4.33 14.92 -10.20
N LEU A 257 -5.22 13.93 -10.13
CA LEU A 257 -5.67 13.09 -11.27
C LEU A 257 -7.15 13.38 -11.61
N ASP A 258 -7.57 14.64 -11.48
CA ASP A 258 -8.95 15.08 -11.67
C ASP A 258 -9.53 14.76 -13.04
N ASP A 259 -8.70 14.85 -14.08
CA ASP A 259 -9.09 14.66 -15.48
C ASP A 259 -9.41 13.20 -15.84
N VAL A 260 -8.99 12.25 -15.01
CA VAL A 260 -9.29 10.82 -15.16
C VAL A 260 -10.15 10.26 -14.02
N ALA A 261 -10.56 11.11 -13.07
CA ALA A 261 -11.28 10.69 -11.86
C ALA A 261 -12.69 10.13 -12.13
N SER A 262 -13.33 10.58 -13.21
CA SER A 262 -14.68 10.15 -13.63
C SER A 262 -14.67 9.00 -14.64
N GLU A 263 -13.50 8.61 -15.14
CA GLU A 263 -13.37 7.60 -16.19
C GLU A 263 -13.91 6.23 -15.74
N PRO A 264 -14.39 5.40 -16.68
CA PRO A 264 -14.90 4.07 -16.37
C PRO A 264 -13.76 3.18 -15.87
N ILE A 265 -14.06 2.34 -14.87
CA ILE A 265 -13.18 1.27 -14.43
C ILE A 265 -13.53 0.04 -15.24
N LEU A 266 -12.56 -0.50 -15.98
CA LEU A 266 -12.76 -1.65 -16.84
C LEU A 266 -12.48 -2.94 -16.09
N GLU A 267 -13.32 -3.94 -16.34
CA GLU A 267 -13.04 -5.33 -15.97
C GLU A 267 -12.17 -5.95 -17.06
N CYS A 268 -10.88 -5.64 -17.04
CA CYS A 268 -9.94 -6.26 -17.95
C CYS A 268 -8.92 -7.11 -17.17
N CYS A 269 -8.15 -7.88 -17.93
CA CYS A 269 -6.78 -8.19 -17.55
C CYS A 269 -6.61 -9.20 -16.41
N GLN A 270 -7.53 -10.17 -16.29
CA GLN A 270 -7.20 -11.37 -15.51
C GLN A 270 -6.08 -12.12 -16.24
N PRO A 271 -4.95 -12.43 -15.57
CA PRO A 271 -3.91 -13.23 -16.19
C PRO A 271 -4.52 -14.56 -16.62
N LYS A 272 -4.38 -14.91 -17.91
CA LYS A 272 -4.77 -16.23 -18.42
C LYS A 272 -4.14 -17.29 -17.51
N ARG A 273 -4.98 -18.23 -17.05
CA ARG A 273 -4.56 -19.39 -16.24
C ARG A 273 -3.50 -20.19 -16.98
#